data_AF-A0A7K1B7D5-F1
#
_entry.id   AF-A0A7K1B7D5-F1
#
_cell.length_a   1.000
_cell.length_b   1.000
_cell.length_c   1.000
_cell.angle_alpha   90.00
_cell.angle_beta   90.00
_cell.angle_gamma   90.00
#
_symmetry.space_group_name_H-M   'P 1'
#
loop_
_entity.id
_entity.type
_entity.pdbx_description
1 polymer ?
#
loop_
_entity_poly.entity_id
_entity_poly.type
_entity_poly.pdbx_seq_one_letter_code
_entity_poly.pdbx_strand_id
1 'polypeptide(L)'
;MSAPAGRKWRAHPAVEKDIERLGEDDPRLKVRAVALLDLLADGKVAGEELKDMAFYGDLSDCFKFYFGITGGAITHRIVYRTLADGGIEIVEAIAVEEREEGYVYLLASHRLGRLPDTAKKAFNRAHQKVIARRGAIRKAFRQRPTK
;
A
#
# COMPACT_ATOMS: atom_id res chain seq x y z
N MET A 1 -12.17 17.24 21.89
CA MET A 1 -11.24 16.09 21.79
C MET A 1 -9.83 16.66 21.68
N SER A 2 -8.93 16.37 22.61
CA SER A 2 -7.53 16.81 22.50
C SER A 2 -6.83 16.04 21.38
N ALA A 3 -6.00 16.74 20.61
CA ALA A 3 -5.11 16.10 19.64
C ALA A 3 -4.14 15.15 20.38
N PRO A 4 -3.82 13.97 19.82
CA PRO A 4 -2.86 13.04 20.42
C PRO A 4 -1.48 13.70 20.60
N ALA A 5 -0.74 13.28 21.63
CA ALA A 5 0.52 13.89 22.08
C ALA A 5 1.70 13.74 21.08
N GLY A 6 1.46 13.02 19.99
CA GLY A 6 2.35 12.86 18.85
C GLY A 6 1.70 11.90 17.86
N ARG A 7 2.09 12.00 16.58
CA ARG A 7 1.71 11.03 15.56
C ARG A 7 2.95 10.56 14.81
N LYS A 8 3.01 9.26 14.52
CA LYS A 8 4.10 8.65 13.74
C LYS A 8 3.52 7.57 12.85
N TRP A 9 4.21 7.23 11.76
CA TRP A 9 3.87 6.03 11.02
C TRP A 9 4.88 4.91 11.29
N ARG A 10 4.43 3.67 11.08
CA ARG A 10 5.29 2.49 11.00
C ARG A 10 4.85 1.62 9.84
N ALA A 11 5.78 0.87 9.27
CA ALA A 11 5.47 -0.16 8.27
C ALA A 11 5.19 -1.49 8.97
N HIS A 12 4.15 -2.20 8.53
CA HIS A 12 4.14 -3.65 8.65
C HIS A 12 5.42 -4.21 7.99
N PRO A 13 6.10 -5.25 8.52
CA PRO A 13 7.41 -5.67 8.03
C PRO A 13 7.51 -5.94 6.51
N ALA A 14 6.40 -6.36 5.89
CA ALA A 14 6.33 -6.58 4.45
C ALA A 14 6.23 -5.30 3.59
N VAL A 15 5.88 -4.14 4.18
CA VAL A 15 5.67 -2.87 3.47
C VAL A 15 6.98 -2.19 3.09
N GLU A 16 8.05 -2.38 3.86
CA GLU A 16 9.38 -1.88 3.46
C GLU A 16 9.76 -2.42 2.08
N LYS A 17 9.54 -3.73 1.85
CA LYS A 17 9.75 -4.37 0.56
C LYS A 17 8.78 -3.87 -0.52
N ASP A 18 7.57 -3.44 -0.17
CA ASP A 18 6.68 -2.79 -1.13
C ASP A 18 7.31 -1.48 -1.61
N ILE A 19 7.69 -0.61 -0.67
CA ILE A 19 8.27 0.71 -0.95
C ILE A 19 9.57 0.59 -1.76
N GLU A 20 10.41 -0.40 -1.44
CA GLU A 20 11.59 -0.73 -2.23
C GLU A 20 11.23 -1.13 -3.66
N ARG A 21 10.27 -2.04 -3.85
CA ARG A 21 9.80 -2.45 -5.18
C ARG A 21 9.23 -1.28 -5.98
N LEU A 22 8.47 -0.38 -5.35
CA LEU A 22 8.02 0.84 -6.01
C LEU A 22 9.19 1.65 -6.55
N GLY A 23 10.29 1.74 -5.79
CA GLY A 23 11.50 2.44 -6.20
C GLY A 23 12.28 1.76 -7.32
N GLU A 24 12.26 0.42 -7.37
CA GLU A 24 12.80 -0.35 -8.50
C GLU A 24 12.00 -0.15 -9.78
N ASP A 25 10.69 0.06 -9.66
CA ASP A 25 9.80 0.31 -10.79
C ASP A 25 9.88 1.79 -11.26
N ASP A 26 9.84 2.75 -10.31
CA ASP A 26 10.12 4.18 -10.52
C ASP A 26 10.56 4.84 -9.20
N PRO A 27 11.79 5.39 -9.09
CA PRO A 27 12.28 6.03 -7.87
C PRO A 27 11.37 7.13 -7.31
N ARG A 28 10.63 7.83 -8.18
CA ARG A 28 9.70 8.91 -7.78
C ARG A 28 8.50 8.36 -7.00
N LEU A 29 8.07 7.13 -7.29
CA LEU A 29 6.98 6.47 -6.56
C LEU A 29 7.39 6.16 -5.13
N LYS A 30 8.62 5.67 -4.91
CA LYS A 30 9.17 5.44 -3.56
C LYS A 30 9.21 6.73 -2.75
N VAL A 31 9.80 7.79 -3.30
CA VAL A 31 9.88 9.10 -2.63
C VAL A 31 8.48 9.62 -2.30
N ARG A 32 7.53 9.51 -3.24
CA ARG A 32 6.15 9.96 -3.03
C ARG A 32 5.43 9.16 -1.97
N ALA A 33 5.58 7.83 -1.95
CA ALA A 33 4.95 6.97 -0.96
C ALA A 33 5.40 7.31 0.47
N VAL A 34 6.71 7.48 0.68
CA VAL A 34 7.27 7.87 1.99
C VAL A 34 6.76 9.24 2.43
N ALA A 35 6.81 10.24 1.55
CA ALA A 35 6.31 11.58 1.86
C ALA A 35 4.81 11.58 2.21
N LEU A 36 4.01 10.72 1.58
CA LEU A 36 2.59 10.59 1.90
C LEU A 36 2.36 9.89 3.25
N LEU A 37 3.19 8.92 3.63
CA LEU A 37 3.12 8.31 4.95
C LEU A 37 3.46 9.32 6.06
N ASP A 38 4.43 10.21 5.82
CA ASP A 38 4.74 11.32 6.73
C ASP A 38 3.55 12.30 6.84
N LEU A 39 2.91 12.65 5.72
CA LEU A 39 1.73 13.54 5.74
C LEU A 39 0.51 12.89 6.41
N LEU A 40 0.32 11.57 6.24
CA LEU A 40 -0.72 10.80 6.93
C LEU A 40 -0.44 10.76 8.43
N ALA A 41 0.81 10.51 8.83
CA ALA A 41 1.23 10.57 10.23
C ALA A 41 0.97 11.97 10.81
N ASP A 42 1.38 13.03 10.13
CA ASP A 42 1.14 14.41 10.60
C ASP A 42 -0.36 14.79 10.65
N GLY A 43 -1.25 13.97 10.08
CA GLY A 43 -2.67 14.28 9.93
C GLY A 43 -2.95 15.43 8.97
N LYS A 44 -2.00 15.75 8.08
CA LYS A 44 -2.14 16.77 7.03
C LYS A 44 -2.99 16.29 5.86
N VAL A 45 -3.05 14.97 5.68
CA VAL A 45 -3.94 14.30 4.74
C VAL A 45 -4.62 13.13 5.44
N ALA A 46 -5.75 12.69 4.91
CA ALA A 46 -6.49 11.54 5.42
C ALA A 46 -6.91 10.62 4.28
N GLY A 47 -6.90 9.32 4.53
CA GLY A 47 -7.47 8.31 3.64
C GLY A 47 -8.98 8.18 3.80
N GLU A 48 -9.57 7.44 2.87
CA GLU A 48 -10.97 7.01 2.94
C GLU A 48 -11.07 5.72 3.76
N GLU A 49 -12.04 5.63 4.67
CA GLU A 49 -12.36 4.40 5.38
C GLU A 49 -12.64 3.26 4.40
N LEU A 50 -12.07 2.08 4.69
CA LEU A 50 -12.50 0.84 4.08
C LEU A 50 -13.70 0.32 4.86
N LYS A 51 -14.68 -0.22 4.13
CA LYS A 51 -15.81 -0.93 4.72
C LYS A 51 -15.48 -2.40 4.81
N ASP A 52 -16.34 -3.19 5.46
CA ASP A 52 -16.35 -4.62 5.21
C ASP A 52 -16.53 -4.85 3.71
N MET A 53 -15.60 -5.58 3.12
CA MET A 53 -15.63 -5.93 1.71
C MET A 53 -15.68 -7.45 1.60
N ALA A 54 -16.88 -7.99 1.38
CA ALA A 54 -17.17 -9.43 1.38
C ALA A 54 -16.15 -10.30 0.63
N PHE A 55 -15.58 -9.80 -0.47
CA PHE A 55 -14.57 -10.52 -1.24
C PHE A 55 -13.14 -10.42 -0.68
N TYR A 56 -12.78 -9.30 -0.06
CA TYR A 56 -11.42 -9.04 0.42
C TYR A 56 -11.25 -9.42 1.89
N GLY A 57 -12.33 -9.67 2.63
CA GLY A 57 -12.33 -9.88 4.08
C GLY A 57 -12.48 -8.57 4.85
N ASP A 58 -12.46 -8.68 6.17
CA ASP A 58 -12.70 -7.54 7.05
C ASP A 58 -11.51 -6.58 7.08
N LEU A 59 -11.73 -5.40 6.52
CA LEU A 59 -10.81 -4.28 6.50
C LEU A 59 -11.46 -3.02 7.09
N SER A 60 -12.51 -3.15 7.92
CA SER A 60 -13.26 -2.00 8.42
C SER A 60 -12.48 -1.10 9.38
N ASP A 61 -11.36 -1.59 9.93
CA ASP A 61 -10.41 -0.83 10.74
C ASP A 61 -9.32 -0.14 9.88
N CYS A 62 -9.35 -0.32 8.56
CA CYS A 62 -8.36 0.20 7.65
C CYS A 62 -8.89 1.38 6.83
N PHE A 63 -7.95 2.12 6.26
CA PHE A 63 -8.15 3.25 5.37
C PHE A 63 -7.37 3.02 4.09
N LYS A 64 -7.80 3.65 2.99
CA LYS A 64 -7.09 3.70 1.72
C LYS A 64 -6.71 5.14 1.37
N PHE A 65 -5.50 5.32 0.86
CA PHE A 65 -5.06 6.60 0.31
C PHE A 65 -4.58 6.41 -1.13
N TYR A 66 -5.16 7.15 -2.07
CA TYR A 66 -4.83 7.08 -3.49
C TYR A 66 -3.61 7.91 -3.82
N PHE A 67 -2.68 7.38 -4.61
CA PHE A 67 -1.55 8.17 -5.09
C PHE A 67 -1.01 7.72 -6.44
N GLY A 68 -0.16 8.58 -7.00
CA GLY A 68 0.63 8.36 -8.20
C GLY A 68 1.77 9.37 -8.22
N ILE A 69 2.49 9.44 -9.32
CA ILE A 69 3.51 10.48 -9.53
C ILE A 69 2.80 11.84 -9.65
N THR A 70 3.39 12.89 -9.09
CA THR A 70 2.87 14.26 -9.18
C THR A 70 2.63 14.67 -10.63
N GLY A 71 1.42 15.17 -10.93
CA GLY A 71 1.02 15.53 -12.30
C GLY A 71 0.69 14.33 -13.21
N GLY A 72 0.75 13.10 -12.68
CA GLY A 72 0.44 11.87 -13.41
C GLY A 72 -0.86 11.20 -12.95
N ALA A 73 -1.11 10.02 -13.50
CA ALA A 73 -2.27 9.21 -13.14
C ALA A 73 -2.16 8.63 -11.72
N ILE A 74 -3.30 8.47 -11.05
CA ILE A 74 -3.41 7.76 -9.78
C ILE A 74 -3.33 6.25 -10.05
N THR A 75 -2.17 5.66 -9.78
CA THR A 75 -1.87 4.27 -10.11
C THR A 75 -1.76 3.35 -8.89
N HIS A 76 -1.57 3.90 -7.69
CA HIS A 76 -1.28 3.12 -6.48
C HIS A 76 -2.21 3.49 -5.33
N ARG A 77 -2.22 2.63 -4.30
CA ARG A 77 -2.88 2.88 -3.03
C ARG A 77 -1.96 2.52 -1.87
N ILE A 78 -2.07 3.28 -0.80
CA ILE A 78 -1.61 2.91 0.55
C ILE A 78 -2.83 2.39 1.29
N VAL A 79 -2.74 1.19 1.87
CA VAL A 79 -3.70 0.69 2.86
C VAL A 79 -3.03 0.79 4.22
N TYR A 80 -3.67 1.46 5.16
CA TYR A 80 -3.15 1.68 6.50
C TYR A 80 -4.26 1.53 7.54
N ARG A 81 -3.91 1.36 8.81
CA ARG A 81 -4.84 1.50 9.94
C ARG A 81 -4.27 2.43 10.99
N THR A 82 -5.14 2.95 11.84
CA THR A 82 -4.74 3.80 12.96
C THR A 82 -4.75 2.96 14.24
N LEU A 83 -3.66 3.01 14.99
CA LEU A 83 -3.52 2.37 16.30
C LEU A 83 -3.31 3.43 17.37
N ALA A 84 -3.87 3.22 18.55
CA ALA A 84 -3.55 4.02 19.73
C ALA A 84 -2.53 3.27 20.59
N ASP A 85 -1.40 3.90 20.89
CA ASP A 85 -0.35 3.36 21.76
C ASP A 85 0.03 4.42 22.80
N GLY A 86 -0.44 4.25 24.03
CA GLY A 86 -0.08 5.16 25.15
C GLY A 86 -0.40 6.65 24.91
N GLY A 87 -1.43 6.97 24.11
CA GLY A 87 -1.80 8.35 23.76
C GLY A 87 -1.12 8.91 22.49
N ILE A 88 -0.29 8.10 21.83
CA ILE A 88 0.28 8.36 20.51
C ILE A 88 -0.58 7.66 19.46
N GLU A 89 -0.95 8.39 18.41
CA GLU A 89 -1.64 7.80 17.26
C GLU A 89 -0.60 7.30 16.24
N ILE A 90 -0.65 6.01 15.92
CA ILE A 90 0.27 5.35 14.98
C ILE A 90 -0.47 5.02 13.70
N VAL A 91 -0.01 5.60 12.60
CA VAL A 91 -0.40 5.18 11.24
C VAL A 91 0.40 3.94 10.87
N GLU A 92 -0.23 2.77 10.92
CA GLU A 92 0.40 1.53 10.50
C GLU A 92 0.10 1.27 9.02
N ALA A 93 1.10 1.40 8.16
CA ALA A 93 0.99 1.00 6.76
C ALA A 93 0.95 -0.53 6.66
N ILE A 94 -0.08 -1.06 6.00
CA ILE A 94 -0.32 -2.51 5.85
C ILE A 94 0.08 -2.99 4.46
N ALA A 95 -0.21 -2.21 3.42
CA ALA A 95 0.17 -2.51 2.04
C ALA A 95 0.34 -1.26 1.19
N VAL A 96 1.31 -1.27 0.27
CA VAL A 96 1.50 -0.22 -0.74
C VAL A 96 1.65 -0.89 -2.10
N GLU A 97 0.71 -0.69 -3.00
CA GLU A 97 0.74 -1.37 -4.31
C GLU A 97 -0.16 -0.71 -5.34
N GLU A 98 -0.02 -1.10 -6.61
CA GLU A 98 -0.90 -0.70 -7.70
C GLU A 98 -2.38 -0.99 -7.38
N ARG A 99 -3.27 -0.13 -7.91
CA ARG A 99 -4.72 -0.23 -7.68
C ARG A 99 -5.41 -1.32 -8.52
N GLU A 100 -4.71 -1.92 -9.48
CA GLU A 100 -5.27 -2.85 -10.48
C GLU A 100 -5.93 -4.06 -9.78
N GLU A 101 -7.15 -4.40 -10.24
CA GLU A 101 -7.96 -5.54 -9.72
C GLU A 101 -8.20 -5.56 -8.20
N GLY A 102 -7.90 -4.46 -7.48
CA GLY A 102 -7.97 -4.44 -6.02
C GLY A 102 -6.92 -5.32 -5.33
N TYR A 103 -5.81 -5.66 -6.01
CA TYR A 103 -4.76 -6.53 -5.47
C TYR A 103 -4.20 -6.03 -4.13
N VAL A 104 -4.05 -4.72 -3.96
CA VAL A 104 -3.61 -4.11 -2.69
C VAL A 104 -4.51 -4.47 -1.49
N TYR A 105 -5.82 -4.68 -1.70
CA TYR A 105 -6.73 -5.09 -0.63
C TYR A 105 -6.59 -6.56 -0.28
N LEU A 106 -6.41 -7.43 -1.29
CA LEU A 106 -6.09 -8.85 -1.07
C LEU A 106 -4.77 -8.98 -0.31
N LEU A 107 -3.77 -8.18 -0.68
CA LEU A 107 -2.47 -8.14 -0.03
C LEU A 107 -2.56 -7.66 1.43
N ALA A 108 -3.33 -6.59 1.69
CA ALA A 108 -3.55 -6.10 3.04
C ALA A 108 -4.27 -7.13 3.92
N SER A 109 -5.36 -7.70 3.42
CA SER A 109 -6.13 -8.72 4.12
C SER A 109 -5.30 -9.99 4.41
N HIS A 110 -4.48 -10.42 3.46
CA HIS A 110 -3.54 -11.53 3.66
C HIS A 110 -2.55 -11.25 4.80
N ARG A 111 -1.96 -10.05 4.84
CA ARG A 111 -0.99 -9.66 5.88
C ARG A 111 -1.61 -9.51 7.26
N LEU A 112 -2.88 -9.12 7.32
CA LEU A 112 -3.65 -9.06 8.56
C LEU A 112 -4.20 -10.42 8.99
N GLY A 113 -4.03 -11.48 8.20
CA GLY A 113 -4.57 -12.81 8.49
C GLY A 113 -6.09 -12.92 8.30
N ARG A 114 -6.69 -12.01 7.52
CA ARG A 114 -8.15 -11.87 7.34
C ARG A 114 -8.64 -12.28 5.96
N LEU A 115 -7.75 -12.79 5.10
CA LEU A 115 -8.09 -13.16 3.72
C LEU A 115 -9.06 -14.36 3.72
N PRO A 116 -10.29 -14.22 3.18
CA PRO A 116 -11.22 -15.33 3.09
C PRO A 116 -10.68 -16.47 2.21
N ASP A 117 -11.04 -17.72 2.52
CA ASP A 117 -10.63 -18.88 1.73
C ASP A 117 -11.06 -18.78 0.26
N THR A 118 -12.26 -18.23 0.02
CA THR A 118 -12.81 -17.97 -1.31
C THR A 118 -11.97 -16.99 -2.14
N ALA A 119 -11.21 -16.11 -1.47
CA ALA A 119 -10.37 -15.10 -2.11
C ALA A 119 -8.94 -15.58 -2.41
N LYS A 120 -8.48 -16.69 -1.81
CA LYS A 120 -7.10 -17.21 -1.95
C LYS A 120 -6.70 -17.44 -3.41
N LYS A 121 -7.59 -18.01 -4.22
CA LYS A 121 -7.32 -18.25 -5.66
C LYS A 121 -7.11 -16.94 -6.42
N ALA A 122 -7.91 -15.92 -6.12
CA ALA A 122 -7.79 -14.62 -6.76
C ALA A 122 -6.54 -13.87 -6.30
N PHE A 123 -6.20 -13.95 -5.00
CA PHE A 123 -4.95 -13.41 -4.46
C PHE A 123 -3.75 -14.02 -5.19
N ASN A 124 -3.66 -15.36 -5.27
CA ASN A 124 -2.55 -16.02 -5.95
C ASN A 124 -2.45 -15.61 -7.41
N ARG A 125 -3.58 -15.55 -8.13
CA ARG A 125 -3.60 -15.12 -9.54
C ARG A 125 -3.08 -13.67 -9.70
N ALA A 126 -3.61 -12.75 -8.91
CA ALA A 126 -3.22 -11.34 -8.95
C ALA A 126 -1.74 -11.17 -8.57
N HIS A 127 -1.27 -11.87 -7.54
CA HIS A 127 0.12 -11.86 -7.11
C HIS A 127 1.07 -12.33 -8.23
N GLN A 128 0.76 -13.46 -8.87
CA GLN A 128 1.56 -13.97 -9.98
C GLN A 128 1.54 -13.04 -11.19
N LYS A 129 0.39 -12.42 -11.50
CA LYS A 129 0.27 -11.43 -12.58
C LYS A 129 1.19 -10.23 -12.34
N VAL A 130 1.21 -9.70 -11.11
CA VAL A 130 2.08 -8.57 -10.72
C VAL A 130 3.56 -8.95 -10.82
N ILE A 131 3.95 -10.12 -10.30
CA ILE A 131 5.33 -10.62 -10.40
C ILE A 131 5.75 -10.75 -11.87
N ALA A 132 4.92 -11.39 -12.70
CA ALA A 132 5.21 -11.59 -14.11
C ALA A 132 5.35 -10.25 -14.86
N ARG A 133 4.43 -9.32 -14.64
CA ARG A 133 4.45 -7.97 -15.24
C ARG A 133 5.74 -7.22 -14.88
N ARG A 134 6.11 -7.18 -13.60
CA ARG A 134 7.35 -6.56 -13.11
C ARG A 134 8.59 -7.22 -13.72
N GLY A 135 8.63 -8.55 -13.76
CA GLY A 135 9.72 -9.29 -14.39
C GLY A 135 9.90 -8.93 -15.86
N ALA A 136 8.80 -8.80 -16.61
CA ALA A 136 8.81 -8.37 -18.00
C ALA A 136 9.36 -6.94 -18.17
N ILE A 137 8.89 -6.00 -17.33
CA ILE A 137 9.35 -4.59 -17.35
C ILE A 137 10.86 -4.51 -17.09
N ARG A 138 11.36 -5.21 -16.06
CA ARG A 138 12.79 -5.21 -15.72
C ARG A 138 13.64 -5.84 -16.81
N LYS A 139 13.17 -6.94 -17.43
CA LYS A 139 13.85 -7.56 -18.57
C LYS A 139 13.94 -6.59 -19.75
N ALA A 140 12.85 -5.91 -20.08
CA ALA A 140 12.83 -4.92 -21.16
C ALA A 140 13.79 -3.75 -20.88
N PHE A 141 13.87 -3.27 -19.63
CA PHE A 141 14.79 -2.22 -19.24
C PHE A 141 16.26 -2.64 -19.39
N ARG A 142 16.61 -3.87 -18.95
CA ARG A 142 17.97 -4.41 -19.09
C ARG A 142 18.42 -4.65 -20.54
N GLN A 143 17.47 -4.87 -21.45
CA GLN A 143 17.75 -5.15 -22.86
C GLN A 143 17.83 -3.88 -23.72
N ARG A 144 17.58 -2.69 -23.16
CA ARG A 144 17.76 -1.44 -23.88
C ARG A 144 19.25 -1.15 -24.08
N PRO A 145 19.72 -0.95 -25.33
CA PRO A 145 21.10 -0.53 -25.55
C PRO A 145 21.30 0.86 -24.93
N THR A 146 22.37 1.00 -24.15
CA THR A 146 22.87 2.31 -23.72
C THR A 146 23.31 3.07 -24.96
N LYS A 147 22.59 4.13 -25.30
CA LYS A 147 23.07 5.13 -26.26
C LYS A 147 24.10 6.03 -25.59
#